data_AF-A0A7K2QAB1-F1
#
_entry.id   AF-A0A7K2QAB1-F1
#
_cell.length_a   1.000
_cell.length_b   1.000
_cell.length_c   1.000
_cell.angle_alpha   90.00
_cell.angle_beta   90.00
_cell.angle_gamma   90.00
#
_symmetry.space_group_name_H-M   'P 1'
#
loop_
_entity.id
_entity.type
_entity.pdbx_description
1 polymer ?
#
loop_
_entity_poly.entity_id
_entity_poly.type
_entity_poly.pdbx_seq_one_letter_code
_entity_poly.pdbx_strand_id
1 'polypeptide(L)'
;AHIAKHAVIDTGFVLKTLAAAGDDVLIASTADGRLLSYQINGVGDWESSELKSSGWSAVDSLVSPGGGLYYGRTNGGMYWYLDADPTDGKGDDIAYHPADPV
;
A
#
# COMPACT_ATOMS: atom_id res chain seq x y z
N ALA A 1 -10.53 3.81 27.54
CA ALA A 1 -9.38 3.08 26.98
C ALA A 1 -9.74 2.65 25.56
N HIS A 2 -9.23 3.35 24.53
CA HIS A 2 -9.69 3.19 23.14
C HIS A 2 -9.16 1.92 22.44
N ILE A 3 -8.30 1.15 23.11
CA ILE A 3 -7.57 -0.01 22.54
C ILE A 3 -8.02 -1.35 23.19
N ALA A 4 -9.07 -1.36 24.01
CA ALA A 4 -9.40 -2.54 24.83
C ALA A 4 -10.18 -3.67 24.10
N LYS A 5 -10.51 -3.50 22.82
CA LYS A 5 -11.10 -4.57 21.99
C LYS A 5 -10.48 -4.51 20.59
N HIS A 6 -9.52 -5.39 20.33
CA HIS A 6 -9.03 -5.65 18.98
C HIS A 6 -9.59 -6.99 18.52
N ALA A 7 -10.17 -7.02 17.32
CA ALA A 7 -10.42 -8.25 16.59
C ALA A 7 -9.27 -8.41 15.60
N VAL A 8 -8.67 -9.60 15.56
CA VAL A 8 -7.77 -9.94 14.46
C VAL A 8 -8.61 -10.02 13.20
N ILE A 9 -8.22 -9.28 12.15
CA ILE A 9 -8.91 -9.32 10.85
C ILE A 9 -8.72 -10.72 10.25
N ASP A 10 -7.46 -11.11 10.02
CA ASP A 10 -7.05 -12.45 9.58
C ASP A 10 -5.52 -12.60 9.62
N THR A 11 -5.01 -13.74 9.17
CA THR A 11 -3.61 -14.05 8.85
C THR A 11 -3.39 -14.06 7.33
N GLY A 12 -2.13 -14.04 6.86
CA GLY A 12 -1.79 -14.16 5.44
C GLY A 12 -1.27 -12.88 4.77
N PHE A 13 -1.35 -11.74 5.44
CA PHE A 13 -0.71 -10.50 5.00
C PHE A 13 0.82 -10.64 4.92
N VAL A 14 1.43 -10.23 3.79
CA VAL A 14 2.88 -10.33 3.54
C VAL A 14 3.53 -8.95 3.39
N LEU A 15 3.31 -8.09 4.39
CA LEU A 15 3.64 -6.66 4.34
C LEU A 15 5.03 -6.40 4.94
N LYS A 16 5.93 -5.78 4.18
CA LYS A 16 7.12 -5.10 4.70
C LYS A 16 6.77 -3.70 5.19
N THR A 17 5.95 -2.98 4.40
CA THR A 17 5.44 -1.64 4.70
C THR A 17 3.95 -1.60 4.39
N LEU A 18 3.20 -0.65 4.96
CA LEU A 18 1.79 -0.46 4.62
C LEU A 18 1.35 0.99 4.78
N ALA A 19 0.33 1.40 4.03
CA ALA A 19 -0.41 2.65 4.17
C ALA A 19 -1.86 2.45 3.71
N ALA A 20 -2.77 3.36 4.08
CA ALA A 20 -4.14 3.36 3.55
C ALA A 20 -4.17 4.13 2.22
N ALA A 21 -4.57 3.48 1.11
CA ALA A 21 -4.66 4.11 -0.21
C ALA A 21 -6.07 4.62 -0.54
N GLY A 22 -7.09 4.11 0.16
CA GLY A 22 -8.48 4.51 0.00
C GLY A 22 -9.33 3.94 1.15
N ASP A 23 -10.65 4.09 1.03
CA ASP A 23 -11.60 3.55 2.00
C ASP A 23 -11.47 2.02 2.04
N ASP A 24 -11.05 1.50 3.20
CA ASP A 24 -10.80 0.08 3.44
C ASP A 24 -9.77 -0.57 2.49
N VAL A 25 -8.98 0.23 1.78
CA VAL A 25 -7.89 -0.24 0.91
C VAL A 25 -6.53 0.07 1.53
N LEU A 26 -5.73 -0.98 1.72
CA LEU A 26 -4.33 -0.84 2.08
C LEU A 26 -3.44 -1.03 0.85
N ILE A 27 -2.34 -0.28 0.81
CA ILE A 27 -1.23 -0.50 -0.12
C ILE A 27 -0.01 -0.97 0.67
N ALA A 28 0.70 -1.96 0.15
CA ALA A 28 1.84 -2.54 0.84
C ALA A 28 2.96 -2.96 -0.09
N SER A 29 4.20 -2.71 0.34
CA SER A 29 5.36 -3.37 -0.26
C SER A 29 5.64 -4.68 0.47
N THR A 30 6.22 -5.64 -0.24
CA THR A 30 6.63 -6.93 0.32
C THR A 30 8.16 -7.03 0.42
N ALA A 31 8.66 -7.96 1.24
CA ALA A 31 10.11 -8.17 1.38
C ALA A 31 10.78 -8.66 0.09
N ASP A 32 10.06 -9.41 -0.74
CA ASP A 32 10.46 -9.84 -2.09
C ASP A 32 10.28 -8.75 -3.17
N GLY A 33 9.80 -7.56 -2.79
CA GLY A 33 9.80 -6.36 -3.63
C GLY A 33 8.57 -6.15 -4.51
N ARG A 34 7.47 -6.84 -4.21
CA ARG A 34 6.17 -6.61 -4.85
C ARG A 34 5.46 -5.41 -4.24
N LEU A 35 4.50 -4.88 -4.99
CA LEU A 35 3.49 -3.94 -4.50
C LEU A 35 2.13 -4.62 -4.56
N LEU A 36 1.43 -4.65 -3.43
CA LEU A 36 0.12 -5.28 -3.29
C LEU A 36 -0.91 -4.26 -2.80
N SER A 37 -2.14 -4.36 -3.28
CA SER A 37 -3.31 -3.79 -2.60
C SER A 37 -4.01 -4.87 -1.78
N TYR A 38 -4.64 -4.44 -0.70
CA TYR A 38 -5.53 -5.27 0.11
C TYR A 38 -6.86 -4.54 0.29
N GLN A 39 -7.95 -5.10 -0.24
CA GLN A 39 -9.31 -4.65 0.04
C GLN A 39 -9.79 -5.37 1.30
N ILE A 40 -10.17 -4.63 2.33
CA ILE A 40 -10.66 -5.19 3.60
C ILE A 40 -12.18 -5.08 3.64
N ASN A 41 -12.88 -6.20 3.55
CA ASN A 41 -14.35 -6.24 3.62
C ASN A 41 -14.84 -6.54 5.05
N GLY A 42 -14.00 -7.14 5.88
CA GLY A 42 -14.30 -7.47 7.28
C GLY A 42 -13.36 -8.51 7.88
N VAL A 43 -13.72 -9.02 9.06
CA VAL A 43 -12.99 -10.13 9.72
C VAL A 43 -13.12 -11.38 8.87
N GLY A 44 -11.98 -11.95 8.45
CA GLY A 44 -11.92 -13.13 7.59
C GLY A 44 -12.40 -12.91 6.15
N ASP A 45 -12.62 -11.66 5.73
CA ASP A 45 -13.07 -11.30 4.39
C ASP A 45 -12.23 -10.13 3.87
N TRP A 46 -11.27 -10.47 3.01
CA TRP A 46 -10.36 -9.53 2.37
C TRP A 46 -9.83 -10.14 1.08
N GLU A 47 -9.42 -9.27 0.16
CA GLU A 47 -8.83 -9.62 -1.12
C GLU A 47 -7.44 -8.99 -1.23
N SER A 48 -6.51 -9.66 -1.92
CA SER A 48 -5.22 -9.08 -2.28
C SER A 48 -4.99 -9.11 -3.78
N SER A 49 -4.51 -8.00 -4.33
CA SER A 49 -4.13 -7.90 -5.73
C SER A 49 -2.67 -7.49 -5.87
N GLU A 50 -1.96 -8.12 -6.81
CA GLU A 50 -0.58 -7.75 -7.12
C GLU A 50 -0.58 -6.60 -8.13
N LEU A 51 -0.20 -5.40 -7.68
CA LEU A 51 -0.13 -4.21 -8.52
C LEU A 51 1.17 -4.16 -9.33
N LYS A 52 2.27 -4.62 -8.72
CA LYS A 52 3.59 -4.77 -9.35
C LYS A 52 4.30 -6.01 -8.81
N SER A 53 4.89 -6.78 -9.72
CA SER A 53 5.61 -8.02 -9.40
C SER A 53 7.03 -7.80 -8.86
N SER A 54 7.58 -6.58 -8.95
CA SER A 54 8.92 -6.24 -8.46
C SER A 54 9.13 -4.72 -8.39
N GLY A 55 10.31 -4.28 -7.89
CA GLY A 55 10.76 -2.88 -7.90
C GLY A 55 10.52 -2.11 -6.60
N TRP A 56 9.85 -2.70 -5.61
CA TRP A 56 9.45 -2.04 -4.37
C TRP A 56 10.25 -2.45 -3.13
N SER A 57 11.27 -3.31 -3.28
CA SER A 57 12.06 -3.83 -2.14
C SER A 57 12.86 -2.76 -1.40
N ALA A 58 13.20 -1.65 -2.07
CA ALA A 58 13.97 -0.55 -1.52
C ALA A 58 13.13 0.44 -0.66
N VAL A 59 11.80 0.29 -0.66
CA VAL A 59 10.93 1.17 0.14
C VAL A 59 11.04 0.78 1.61
N ASP A 60 11.39 1.75 2.45
CA ASP A 60 11.50 1.59 3.90
C ASP A 60 10.19 1.92 4.63
N SER A 61 9.39 2.83 4.06
CA SER A 61 8.07 3.18 4.59
C SER A 61 7.17 3.73 3.49
N LEU A 62 5.89 3.36 3.54
CA LEU A 62 4.83 4.00 2.78
C LEU A 62 4.02 4.88 3.72
N VAL A 63 3.64 6.07 3.25
CA VAL A 63 2.62 6.91 3.89
C VAL A 63 1.66 7.43 2.83
N SER A 64 0.42 7.66 3.20
CA SER A 64 -0.60 8.11 2.27
C SER A 64 -1.66 8.94 3.00
N PRO A 65 -2.17 10.03 2.39
CA PRO A 65 -3.37 10.70 2.83
C PRO A 65 -4.67 10.04 2.34
N GLY A 66 -4.59 8.95 1.57
CA GLY A 66 -5.70 8.34 0.83
C GLY A 66 -5.84 8.88 -0.60
N GLY A 67 -6.87 8.41 -1.31
CA GLY A 67 -7.16 8.83 -2.69
C GLY A 67 -6.10 8.44 -3.72
N GLY A 68 -5.40 7.32 -3.49
CA GLY A 68 -4.41 6.77 -4.42
C GLY A 68 -3.04 7.45 -4.40
N LEU A 69 -2.87 8.55 -3.68
CA LEU A 69 -1.56 9.19 -3.49
C LEU A 69 -0.77 8.46 -2.40
N TYR A 70 0.44 8.01 -2.69
CA TYR A 70 1.34 7.47 -1.67
C TYR A 70 2.77 7.92 -1.85
N TYR A 71 3.44 8.08 -0.72
CA TYR A 71 4.82 8.51 -0.58
C TYR A 71 5.65 7.32 -0.10
N GLY A 72 6.65 6.90 -0.90
CA GLY A 72 7.61 5.86 -0.54
C GLY A 72 8.98 6.42 -0.13
N ARG A 73 9.30 6.37 1.16
CA ARG A 73 10.64 6.74 1.64
C ARG A 73 11.62 5.60 1.35
N THR A 74 12.78 5.94 0.82
CA THR A 74 13.90 5.00 0.60
C THR A 74 15.15 5.53 1.29
N ASN A 75 16.35 5.13 0.86
CA ASN A 75 17.68 5.55 1.34
C ASN A 75 17.91 7.08 1.32
N GLY A 76 17.22 7.81 2.19
CA GLY A 76 17.24 9.28 2.32
C GLY A 76 16.35 10.03 1.33
N GLY A 77 15.80 9.36 0.33
CA GLY A 77 14.92 9.98 -0.69
C GLY A 77 13.44 9.82 -0.39
N MET A 78 12.65 10.79 -0.86
CA MET A 78 11.19 10.77 -0.85
C MET A 78 10.67 10.75 -2.30
N TYR A 79 9.81 9.81 -2.63
CA TYR A 79 9.18 9.64 -3.93
C TYR A 79 7.67 9.52 -3.78
N TRP A 80 6.92 10.13 -4.69
CA TRP A 80 5.47 10.03 -4.70
C TRP A 80 4.97 9.30 -5.94
N TYR A 81 3.81 8.69 -5.75
CA TYR A 81 3.13 7.85 -6.72
C TYR A 81 1.63 8.14 -6.63
N LEU A 82 0.93 8.04 -7.75
CA LEU A 82 -0.51 8.23 -7.81
C LEU A 82 -1.14 7.08 -8.57
N ASP A 83 -1.92 6.28 -7.85
CA ASP A 83 -2.87 5.34 -8.41
C ASP A 83 -4.19 6.10 -8.68
N ALA A 84 -4.71 6.05 -9.91
CA ALA A 84 -5.86 6.86 -10.28
C ALA A 84 -7.19 6.25 -9.77
N ASP A 85 -7.24 4.92 -9.64
CA ASP A 85 -8.31 4.17 -9.04
C ASP A 85 -7.75 3.09 -8.08
N PRO A 86 -7.37 3.46 -6.85
CA PRO A 86 -6.76 2.53 -5.90
C PRO A 86 -7.70 1.38 -5.47
N THR A 87 -8.97 1.40 -5.87
CA THR A 87 -9.98 0.42 -5.49
C THR A 87 -10.18 -0.70 -6.52
N ASP A 88 -9.59 -0.57 -7.71
CA ASP A 88 -9.84 -1.52 -8.81
C ASP A 88 -8.92 -2.75 -8.78
N GLY A 89 -7.95 -2.77 -7.86
CA GLY A 89 -7.00 -3.86 -7.68
C GLY A 89 -5.97 -3.99 -8.81
N LYS A 90 -5.80 -2.96 -9.65
CA LYS A 90 -4.82 -2.93 -10.73
C LYS A 90 -3.75 -1.89 -10.43
N GLY A 91 -2.61 -2.05 -11.10
CA GLY A 91 -1.49 -1.12 -10.98
C GLY A 91 -1.09 -0.52 -12.32
N ASP A 92 -1.92 -0.64 -13.34
CA ASP A 92 -1.66 -0.15 -14.70
C ASP A 92 -1.81 1.36 -14.82
N ASP A 93 -2.55 1.98 -13.92
CA ASP A 93 -2.79 3.42 -13.80
C ASP A 93 -1.93 4.12 -12.73
N ILE A 94 -1.00 3.39 -12.09
CA ILE A 94 -0.01 3.98 -11.18
C ILE A 94 0.97 4.87 -11.95
N ALA A 95 0.91 6.16 -11.68
CA ALA A 95 1.87 7.16 -12.12
C ALA A 95 3.05 7.28 -11.15
N TYR A 96 4.25 7.40 -11.72
CA TYR A 96 5.52 7.49 -11.00
C TYR A 96 6.10 8.89 -11.16
N HIS A 97 6.52 9.51 -10.07
CA HIS A 97 7.10 10.86 -10.10
C HIS A 97 8.52 10.90 -9.50
N PRO A 98 9.48 10.13 -10.04
CA PRO A 98 10.80 9.97 -9.42
C PRO A 98 11.71 11.21 -9.52
N ALA A 99 11.36 12.17 -10.38
CA ALA A 99 12.13 13.38 -10.62
C ALA A 99 11.44 14.65 -10.06
N ASP A 100 10.30 14.48 -9.40
CA ASP A 100 9.51 15.59 -8.86
C ASP A 100 9.61 15.58 -7.32
N PRO A 101 10.31 16.56 -6.72
CA PRO A 101 10.78 16.48 -5.33
C PRO A 101 9.77 16.92 -4.27
N VAL A 102 8.47 17.03 -4.59
CA VAL A 102 7.38 17.53 -3.71
C VAL A 102 7.63 17.38 -2.20
#